data_AF-K9UJA6-F1
#
_entry.id   AF-K9UJA6-F1
#
_cell.length_a   1.000
_cell.length_b   1.000
_cell.length_c   1.000
_cell.angle_alpha   90.00
_cell.angle_beta   90.00
_cell.angle_gamma   90.00
#
_symmetry.space_group_name_H-M   'P 1'
#
loop_
_entity.id
_entity.type
_entity.pdbx_description
1 polymer ?
#
loop_
_entity_poly.entity_id
_entity_poly.type
_entity_poly.pdbx_seq_one_letter_code
_entity_poly.pdbx_strand_id
1 'polypeptide(L)'
;MPTLHLFYHFLMSKLLEELAYIFEWLEYTVPDLADRYNPGLTRQQIDNLVKDLPFRLSEEVYELYRWRNGESDFGYYNGECMVDFLFPDHHISGNLSIPFWPLQDAIKTYCKLWKMEESNLKNPPYEGAHLWDRKWFPIASMENKSMLIVVGDLNPSPIYQIEYVFHDRPLRVYKSLTSMISTIAECCESDLYKLIRDDDDEKEEMFFYIKLDEEKQEAEKDTYKKYNS
;
A
#
# COMPACT_ATOMS: atom_id res chain seq x y z
N MET A 1 5.07 19.65 28.10
CA MET A 1 3.80 19.07 28.63
C MET A 1 3.61 17.72 27.95
N PRO A 2 3.77 16.58 28.65
CA PRO A 2 3.80 15.25 28.03
C PRO A 2 2.57 14.37 28.33
N THR A 3 1.38 14.96 28.51
CA THR A 3 0.20 14.23 29.01
C THR A 3 -0.92 13.97 28.00
N LEU A 4 -0.80 14.46 26.76
CA LEU A 4 -1.81 14.20 25.70
C LEU A 4 -1.49 12.97 24.83
N HIS A 5 -0.22 12.56 24.75
CA HIS A 5 0.19 11.43 23.89
C HIS A 5 -0.21 10.06 24.46
N LEU A 6 -0.21 9.93 25.79
CA LEU A 6 -0.45 8.65 26.48
C LEU A 6 -1.93 8.19 26.49
N PHE A 7 -2.89 9.08 26.22
CA PHE A 7 -4.32 8.73 26.22
C PHE A 7 -4.84 8.23 24.86
N TYR A 8 -4.15 8.52 23.76
CA TYR A 8 -4.57 8.09 22.41
C TYR A 8 -4.19 6.65 22.08
N HIS A 9 -3.13 6.12 22.72
CA HIS A 9 -2.59 4.79 22.44
C HIS A 9 -3.51 3.63 22.88
N PHE A 10 -4.61 3.90 23.60
CA PHE A 10 -5.44 2.84 24.20
C PHE A 10 -6.69 2.46 23.39
N LEU A 11 -6.93 3.07 22.22
CA LEU A 11 -8.16 2.86 21.42
C LEU A 11 -7.92 2.66 19.92
N MET A 12 -6.65 2.63 19.48
CA MET A 12 -6.29 2.46 18.07
C MET A 12 -6.06 0.98 17.76
N SER A 13 -6.44 0.54 16.55
CA SER A 13 -6.11 -0.81 16.10
C SER A 13 -4.60 -0.93 15.88
N LYS A 14 -4.07 -2.15 15.91
CA LYS A 14 -2.64 -2.41 15.66
C LYS A 14 -2.18 -1.82 14.32
N LEU A 15 -3.01 -1.90 13.28
CA LEU A 15 -2.74 -1.29 11.98
C LEU A 15 -2.50 0.23 12.09
N LEU A 16 -3.37 0.95 12.81
CA LEU A 16 -3.27 2.39 12.95
C LEU A 16 -2.10 2.82 13.83
N GLU A 17 -1.77 2.04 14.86
CA GLU A 17 -0.57 2.26 15.68
C GLU A 17 0.70 2.17 14.83
N GLU A 18 0.81 1.12 14.00
CA GLU A 18 2.01 0.91 13.17
C GLU A 18 2.11 1.93 12.02
N LEU A 19 0.97 2.32 11.42
CA LEU A 19 0.94 3.41 10.44
C LEU A 19 1.39 4.74 11.04
N ALA A 20 0.96 5.04 12.27
CA ALA A 20 1.38 6.25 12.98
C ALA A 20 2.89 6.21 13.28
N TYR A 21 3.40 5.06 13.77
CA TYR A 21 4.83 4.88 14.02
C TYR A 21 5.68 5.09 12.77
N ILE A 22 5.29 4.47 11.66
CA ILE A 22 5.96 4.63 10.36
C ILE A 22 6.03 6.10 9.96
N PHE A 23 4.93 6.84 10.12
CA PHE A 23 4.86 8.24 9.75
C PHE A 23 5.76 9.12 10.63
N GLU A 24 5.78 8.87 11.94
CA GLU A 24 6.69 9.54 12.87
C GLU A 24 8.17 9.23 12.55
N TRP A 25 8.48 7.98 12.18
CA TRP A 25 9.83 7.58 11.75
C TRP A 25 10.26 8.31 10.47
N LEU A 26 9.34 8.48 9.52
CA LEU A 26 9.56 9.23 8.29
C LEU A 26 9.85 10.71 8.57
N GLU A 27 9.01 11.38 9.36
CA GLU A 27 9.19 12.79 9.76
C GLU A 27 10.50 13.01 10.53
N TYR A 28 10.90 12.04 11.36
CA TYR A 28 12.16 12.10 12.09
C TYR A 28 13.38 11.95 11.17
N THR A 29 13.29 11.07 10.17
CA THR A 29 14.42 10.73 9.30
C THR A 29 14.60 11.73 8.16
N VAL A 30 13.51 12.34 7.69
CA VAL A 30 13.50 13.35 6.61
C VAL A 30 12.84 14.63 7.12
N PRO A 31 13.63 15.55 7.71
CA PRO A 31 13.13 16.87 8.07
C PRO A 31 12.51 17.56 6.85
N ASP A 32 11.37 18.21 7.04
CA ASP A 32 10.58 18.87 5.98
C ASP A 32 9.89 17.91 4.99
N LEU A 33 9.67 16.64 5.37
CA LEU A 33 8.79 15.74 4.63
C LEU A 33 7.38 16.33 4.53
N ALA A 34 6.90 16.52 3.30
CA ALA A 34 5.52 16.93 3.07
C ALA A 34 4.57 15.73 3.27
N ASP A 35 3.49 15.91 4.06
CA ASP A 35 2.40 14.94 4.10
C ASP A 35 1.65 14.95 2.77
N ARG A 36 1.97 13.97 1.92
CA ARG A 36 1.38 13.84 0.58
C ARG A 36 0.12 12.98 0.54
N TYR A 37 -0.43 12.61 1.69
CA TYR A 37 -1.61 11.78 1.71
C TYR A 37 -2.88 12.63 1.84
N ASN A 38 -3.90 12.28 1.06
CA ASN A 38 -5.20 12.90 1.21
C ASN A 38 -5.74 12.64 2.63
N PRO A 39 -6.48 13.62 3.21
CA PRO A 39 -7.18 13.40 4.47
C PRO A 39 -8.03 12.14 4.43
N GLY A 40 -8.02 11.41 5.55
CA GLY A 40 -8.82 10.19 5.70
C GLY A 40 -10.32 10.43 5.50
N LEU A 41 -11.01 9.42 4.99
CA LEU A 41 -12.46 9.44 4.79
C LEU A 41 -13.18 9.06 6.08
N THR A 42 -14.41 9.51 6.25
CA THR A 42 -15.31 8.98 7.29
C THR A 42 -15.85 7.61 6.88
N ARG A 43 -16.29 6.81 7.86
CA ARG A 43 -16.96 5.51 7.59
C ARG A 43 -18.13 5.67 6.61
N GLN A 44 -18.97 6.69 6.80
CA GLN A 44 -20.11 6.97 5.92
C GLN A 44 -19.68 7.34 4.49
N GLN A 45 -18.58 8.08 4.32
CA GLN A 45 -18.03 8.37 2.99
C GLN A 45 -17.55 7.10 2.31
N ILE A 46 -16.84 6.23 3.02
CA ILE A 46 -16.38 4.94 2.49
C ILE A 46 -17.59 4.07 2.13
N ASP A 47 -18.55 3.88 3.04
CA ASP A 47 -19.77 3.09 2.81
C ASP A 47 -20.51 3.56 1.55
N ASN A 48 -20.64 4.88 1.36
CA ASN A 48 -21.28 5.47 0.19
C ASN A 48 -20.51 5.22 -1.12
N LEU A 49 -19.18 5.24 -1.08
CA LEU A 49 -18.32 4.99 -2.23
C LEU A 49 -18.35 3.52 -2.65
N VAL A 50 -18.32 2.61 -1.68
CA VAL A 50 -18.19 1.16 -1.94
C VAL A 50 -19.54 0.44 -2.07
N LYS A 51 -20.67 1.14 -1.92
CA LYS A 51 -22.03 0.56 -1.91
C LYS A 51 -22.35 -0.30 -3.15
N ASP A 52 -21.73 0.00 -4.28
CA ASP A 52 -21.98 -0.66 -5.57
C ASP A 52 -20.97 -1.78 -5.86
N LEU A 53 -19.99 -2.02 -4.96
CA LEU A 53 -19.10 -3.17 -5.06
C LEU A 53 -19.88 -4.48 -4.77
N PRO A 54 -19.61 -5.58 -5.49
CA PRO A 54 -20.32 -6.84 -5.31
C PRO A 54 -19.86 -7.66 -4.08
N PHE A 55 -19.07 -7.05 -3.19
CA PHE A 55 -18.48 -7.65 -1.99
C PHE A 55 -18.25 -6.57 -0.93
N ARG A 56 -17.97 -6.99 0.30
CA ARG A 56 -17.56 -6.09 1.39
C ARG A 56 -16.04 -6.05 1.53
N LEU A 57 -15.49 -4.88 1.77
CA LEU A 57 -14.08 -4.72 2.14
C LEU A 57 -13.88 -5.09 3.61
N SER A 58 -12.66 -5.52 3.97
CA SER A 58 -12.28 -5.86 5.35
C SER A 58 -12.23 -4.60 6.23
N GLU A 59 -12.34 -4.75 7.56
CA GLU A 59 -12.26 -3.62 8.48
C GLU A 59 -10.89 -2.92 8.43
N GLU A 60 -9.81 -3.66 8.17
CA GLU A 60 -8.48 -3.09 7.97
C GLU A 60 -8.43 -2.13 6.76
N VAL A 61 -9.17 -2.41 5.69
CA VAL A 61 -9.25 -1.50 4.52
C VAL A 61 -10.02 -0.24 4.88
N TYR A 62 -11.09 -0.35 5.68
CA TYR A 62 -11.77 0.82 6.23
C TYR A 62 -10.86 1.63 7.16
N GLU A 63 -10.02 1.00 7.96
CA GLU A 63 -9.03 1.68 8.81
C GLU A 63 -8.00 2.43 7.97
N LEU A 64 -7.43 1.77 6.95
CA LEU A 64 -6.47 2.39 6.03
C LEU A 64 -7.03 3.66 5.38
N TYR A 65 -8.22 3.57 4.78
CA TYR A 65 -8.85 4.72 4.11
C TYR A 65 -9.39 5.79 5.07
N ARG A 66 -9.66 5.44 6.34
CA ARG A 66 -9.96 6.42 7.40
C ARG A 66 -8.71 7.14 7.90
N TRP A 67 -7.55 6.49 7.82
CA TRP A 67 -6.27 7.09 8.19
C TRP A 67 -5.82 8.08 7.11
N ARG A 68 -5.75 7.63 5.85
CA ARG A 68 -5.43 8.45 4.68
C ARG A 68 -6.12 7.92 3.43
N ASN A 69 -6.57 8.80 2.54
CA ASN A 69 -7.27 8.41 1.32
C ASN A 69 -6.34 8.38 0.09
N GLY A 70 -5.30 7.55 0.16
CA GLY A 70 -4.27 7.51 -0.87
C GLY A 70 -3.43 8.78 -0.93
N GLU A 71 -2.50 8.78 -1.86
CA GLU A 71 -1.65 9.92 -2.19
C GLU A 71 -2.46 11.00 -2.93
N SER A 72 -2.21 12.27 -2.60
CA SER A 72 -2.83 13.39 -3.32
C SER A 72 -2.21 13.56 -4.69
N ASP A 73 -3.08 13.75 -5.68
CA ASP A 73 -2.70 14.22 -7.00
C ASP A 73 -2.31 15.71 -6.91
N PHE A 74 -1.05 15.97 -6.58
CA PHE A 74 -0.53 17.35 -6.55
C PHE A 74 -0.30 17.92 -7.94
N GLY A 75 -0.63 17.19 -9.01
CA GLY A 75 -0.15 17.52 -10.34
C GLY A 75 1.37 17.67 -10.36
N TYR A 76 1.86 18.32 -11.40
CA TYR A 76 3.27 18.60 -11.57
C TYR A 76 3.73 19.77 -10.68
N TYR A 77 4.51 19.43 -9.65
CA TYR A 77 5.62 20.19 -9.07
C TYR A 77 5.39 21.38 -8.14
N ASN A 78 5.99 21.28 -6.94
CA ASN A 78 6.29 22.39 -6.03
C ASN A 78 7.66 22.22 -5.31
N GLY A 79 8.51 21.28 -5.73
CA GLY A 79 9.86 21.09 -5.18
C GLY A 79 9.90 20.52 -3.75
N GLU A 80 8.80 19.90 -3.31
CA GLU A 80 8.70 19.28 -1.99
C GLU A 80 9.47 17.96 -1.92
N CYS A 81 9.98 17.64 -0.73
CA CYS A 81 10.66 16.39 -0.45
C CYS A 81 9.64 15.24 -0.40
N MET A 82 9.86 14.19 -1.19
CA MET A 82 8.90 13.10 -1.36
C MET A 82 9.45 11.77 -0.84
N VAL A 83 8.65 11.01 -0.10
CA VAL A 83 8.97 9.61 0.26
C VAL A 83 7.79 8.72 -0.09
N ASP A 84 8.00 7.81 -1.04
CA ASP A 84 7.00 6.78 -1.32
C ASP A 84 7.31 5.55 -0.44
N PHE A 85 6.53 5.34 0.62
CA PHE A 85 6.93 4.45 1.71
C PHE A 85 5.94 3.30 1.99
N LEU A 86 4.64 3.51 1.78
CA LEU A 86 3.63 2.62 2.38
C LEU A 86 3.69 1.17 1.90
N PHE A 87 4.11 0.96 0.65
CA PHE A 87 4.14 -0.35 0.03
C PHE A 87 5.50 -0.56 -0.65
N PRO A 88 6.55 -0.90 0.11
CA PRO A 88 7.85 -1.21 -0.45
C PRO A 88 7.74 -2.44 -1.36
N ASP A 89 8.36 -2.40 -2.54
CA ASP A 89 8.48 -3.59 -3.37
C ASP A 89 9.63 -4.47 -2.85
N HIS A 90 9.29 -5.54 -2.14
CA HIS A 90 10.27 -6.49 -1.59
C HIS A 90 10.82 -7.48 -2.64
N HIS A 91 10.26 -7.50 -3.85
CA HIS A 91 10.52 -8.53 -4.85
C HIS A 91 11.22 -8.02 -6.11
N ILE A 92 11.21 -6.72 -6.37
CA ILE A 92 11.93 -6.13 -7.49
C ILE A 92 13.24 -5.48 -7.02
N SER A 93 14.34 -5.92 -7.61
CA SER A 93 15.62 -5.23 -7.60
C SER A 93 15.47 -3.88 -8.31
N GLY A 94 15.00 -2.89 -7.54
CA GLY A 94 14.73 -1.55 -8.03
C GLY A 94 13.72 -0.84 -7.17
N ASN A 95 14.07 -0.58 -5.91
CA ASN A 95 13.85 0.66 -5.13
C ASN A 95 12.61 1.54 -5.46
N LEU A 96 11.47 0.95 -5.80
CA LEU A 96 10.28 1.69 -6.19
C LEU A 96 9.14 1.29 -5.26
N SER A 97 8.49 2.30 -4.72
CA SER A 97 7.27 2.11 -3.94
C SER A 97 6.08 1.90 -4.87
N ILE A 98 5.03 1.31 -4.34
CA ILE A 98 3.76 1.15 -5.03
C ILE A 98 2.81 2.26 -4.52
N PRO A 99 2.45 3.26 -5.35
CA PRO A 99 1.61 4.37 -4.91
C PRO A 99 0.26 3.92 -4.33
N PHE A 100 -0.08 4.43 -3.15
CA PHE A 100 -1.35 4.15 -2.48
C PHE A 100 -2.47 4.98 -3.13
N TRP A 101 -3.46 4.30 -3.73
CA TRP A 101 -4.51 4.99 -4.46
C TRP A 101 -5.60 5.57 -3.56
N PRO A 102 -6.15 6.75 -3.90
CA PRO A 102 -7.43 7.18 -3.37
C PRO A 102 -8.51 6.14 -3.63
N LEU A 103 -9.44 5.97 -2.70
CA LEU A 103 -10.48 4.93 -2.78
C LEU A 103 -11.31 5.04 -4.07
N GLN A 104 -11.55 6.26 -4.54
CA GLN A 104 -12.26 6.56 -5.78
C GLN A 104 -11.53 5.97 -6.99
N ASP A 105 -10.20 6.06 -7.03
CA ASP A 105 -9.39 5.53 -8.11
C ASP A 105 -9.25 4.01 -8.03
N ALA A 106 -9.13 3.46 -6.82
CA ALA A 106 -9.22 2.02 -6.58
C ALA A 106 -10.54 1.42 -7.11
N ILE A 107 -11.68 2.05 -6.82
CA ILE A 107 -13.01 1.64 -7.33
C ILE A 107 -13.08 1.79 -8.85
N LYS A 108 -12.62 2.93 -9.39
CA LYS A 108 -12.61 3.17 -10.84
C LYS A 108 -11.79 2.11 -11.58
N THR A 109 -10.63 1.75 -11.04
CA THR A 109 -9.77 0.70 -11.58
C THR A 109 -10.41 -0.67 -11.46
N TYR A 110 -10.98 -1.02 -10.31
CA TYR A 110 -11.78 -2.23 -10.14
C TYR A 110 -12.87 -2.35 -11.22
N CYS A 111 -13.65 -1.29 -11.45
CA CYS A 111 -14.70 -1.30 -12.47
C CYS A 111 -14.17 -1.45 -13.90
N LYS A 112 -12.96 -0.94 -14.20
CA LYS A 112 -12.31 -1.15 -15.51
C LYS A 112 -11.89 -2.60 -15.69
N LEU A 113 -11.22 -3.18 -14.69
CA LEU A 113 -10.78 -4.58 -14.69
C LEU A 113 -11.98 -5.53 -14.75
N TRP A 114 -13.05 -5.19 -14.05
CA TRP A 114 -14.35 -5.87 -14.11
C TRP A 114 -14.88 -5.96 -15.54
N LYS A 115 -14.97 -4.82 -16.24
CA LYS A 115 -15.45 -4.76 -17.63
C LYS A 115 -14.54 -5.51 -18.60
N MET A 116 -13.23 -5.44 -18.37
CA MET A 116 -12.25 -6.18 -19.15
C MET A 116 -12.47 -7.69 -19.00
N GLU A 117 -12.64 -8.19 -17.78
CA GLU A 117 -12.92 -9.60 -17.51
C GLU A 117 -14.24 -10.05 -18.12
N GLU A 118 -15.31 -9.25 -18.02
CA GLU A 118 -16.58 -9.56 -18.69
C GLU A 118 -16.45 -9.68 -20.21
N SER A 119 -15.54 -8.91 -20.82
CA SER A 119 -15.21 -9.03 -22.24
C SER A 119 -14.41 -10.30 -22.53
N ASN A 120 -13.40 -10.60 -21.69
CA ASN A 120 -12.57 -11.81 -21.83
C ASN A 120 -13.40 -13.09 -21.68
N LEU A 121 -14.37 -13.12 -20.76
CA LEU A 121 -15.25 -14.27 -20.61
C LEU A 121 -16.15 -14.51 -21.85
N LYS A 122 -16.45 -13.46 -22.62
CA LYS A 122 -17.23 -13.57 -23.87
C LYS A 122 -16.37 -13.98 -25.07
N ASN A 123 -15.12 -13.53 -25.10
CA ASN A 123 -14.16 -13.84 -26.15
C ASN A 123 -12.78 -14.06 -25.54
N PRO A 124 -12.52 -15.26 -25.00
CA PRO A 124 -11.31 -15.49 -24.23
C PRO A 124 -10.08 -15.45 -25.14
N PRO A 125 -9.00 -14.78 -24.73
CA PRO A 125 -7.77 -14.73 -25.53
C PRO A 125 -7.13 -16.12 -25.71
N TYR A 126 -7.42 -17.06 -24.80
CA TYR A 126 -7.05 -18.48 -24.87
C TYR A 126 -7.98 -19.30 -23.97
N GLU A 127 -8.06 -20.61 -24.19
CA GLU A 127 -8.91 -21.51 -23.41
C GLU A 127 -8.54 -21.47 -21.91
N GLY A 128 -9.53 -21.22 -21.05
CA GLY A 128 -9.32 -21.10 -19.61
C GLY A 128 -8.76 -19.76 -19.12
N ALA A 129 -8.72 -18.73 -19.99
CA ALA A 129 -8.38 -17.36 -19.57
C ALA A 129 -9.42 -16.84 -18.55
N HIS A 130 -9.03 -16.87 -17.27
CA HIS A 130 -9.71 -16.17 -16.18
C HIS A 130 -8.69 -15.25 -15.54
N LEU A 131 -8.67 -14.00 -16.00
CA LEU A 131 -7.56 -13.07 -15.75
C LEU A 131 -7.79 -12.23 -14.49
N TRP A 132 -9.04 -12.12 -14.02
CA TRP A 132 -9.39 -11.33 -12.85
C TRP A 132 -10.51 -11.96 -12.02
N ASP A 133 -10.33 -12.10 -10.71
CA ASP A 133 -11.41 -12.52 -9.81
C ASP A 133 -12.31 -11.35 -9.43
N ARG A 134 -13.64 -11.58 -9.41
CA ARG A 134 -14.63 -10.56 -9.09
C ARG A 134 -14.42 -9.94 -7.71
N LYS A 135 -13.78 -10.65 -6.78
CA LYS A 135 -13.52 -10.21 -5.40
C LYS A 135 -12.16 -9.55 -5.23
N TRP A 136 -11.31 -9.53 -6.26
CA TRP A 136 -10.04 -8.81 -6.19
C TRP A 136 -10.28 -7.32 -6.30
N PHE A 137 -9.87 -6.58 -5.27
CA PHE A 137 -9.96 -5.14 -5.19
C PHE A 137 -8.56 -4.53 -5.12
N PRO A 138 -8.14 -3.73 -6.11
CA PRO A 138 -6.81 -3.15 -6.12
C PRO A 138 -6.76 -1.92 -5.22
N ILE A 139 -5.69 -1.79 -4.43
CA ILE A 139 -5.51 -0.66 -3.50
C ILE A 139 -4.28 0.20 -3.83
N ALA A 140 -3.35 -0.32 -4.64
CA ALA A 140 -2.14 0.36 -5.04
C ALA A 140 -1.60 -0.27 -6.33
N SER A 141 -0.89 0.51 -7.16
CA SER A 141 -0.17 -0.04 -8.32
C SER A 141 1.01 0.83 -8.71
N MET A 142 2.11 0.18 -9.08
CA MET A 142 3.22 0.79 -9.80
C MET A 142 2.97 0.63 -11.29
N GLU A 143 2.94 1.75 -12.02
CA GLU A 143 2.54 1.84 -13.42
C GLU A 143 3.04 0.67 -14.29
N ASN A 144 2.10 -0.14 -14.78
CA ASN A 144 2.32 -1.28 -15.68
C ASN A 144 3.26 -2.38 -15.19
N LYS A 145 3.64 -2.37 -13.90
CA LYS A 145 4.55 -3.36 -13.31
C LYS A 145 3.84 -4.25 -12.32
N SER A 146 3.37 -3.68 -11.21
CA SER A 146 2.80 -4.43 -10.10
C SER A 146 1.56 -3.76 -9.52
N MET A 147 0.68 -4.57 -8.92
CA MET A 147 -0.55 -4.12 -8.27
C MET A 147 -0.74 -4.88 -6.96
N LEU A 148 -1.09 -4.15 -5.90
CA LEU A 148 -1.51 -4.74 -4.63
C LEU A 148 -3.02 -4.85 -4.55
N ILE A 149 -3.46 -6.03 -4.13
CA ILE A 149 -4.85 -6.46 -4.16
C ILE A 149 -5.26 -7.00 -2.80
N VAL A 150 -6.44 -6.59 -2.37
CA VAL A 150 -7.19 -7.20 -1.26
C VAL A 150 -8.35 -8.03 -1.82
N VAL A 151 -8.85 -8.97 -1.03
CA VAL A 151 -9.93 -9.88 -1.42
C VAL A 151 -11.20 -9.54 -0.64
N GLY A 152 -12.27 -9.24 -1.37
CA GLY A 152 -13.59 -8.97 -0.84
C GLY A 152 -14.18 -10.15 -0.06
N ASP A 153 -15.03 -9.82 0.92
CA ASP A 153 -15.70 -10.72 1.86
C ASP A 153 -14.78 -11.53 2.78
N LEU A 154 -13.47 -11.24 2.78
CA LEU A 154 -12.52 -11.79 3.75
C LEU A 154 -12.20 -10.75 4.82
N ASN A 155 -12.14 -11.19 6.08
CA ASN A 155 -11.77 -10.34 7.21
C ASN A 155 -10.98 -11.14 8.26
N PRO A 156 -9.67 -10.90 8.43
CA PRO A 156 -8.85 -9.96 7.64
C PRO A 156 -8.73 -10.41 6.17
N SER A 157 -8.45 -9.45 5.29
CA SER A 157 -8.21 -9.74 3.88
C SER A 157 -6.71 -9.98 3.65
N PRO A 158 -6.30 -11.07 2.98
CA PRO A 158 -4.92 -11.24 2.53
C PRO A 158 -4.53 -10.16 1.52
N ILE A 159 -3.23 -9.92 1.40
CA ILE A 159 -2.63 -9.04 0.39
C ILE A 159 -2.00 -9.90 -0.69
N TYR A 160 -2.39 -9.65 -1.93
CA TYR A 160 -1.81 -10.25 -3.11
C TYR A 160 -1.07 -9.21 -3.93
N GLN A 161 0.01 -9.63 -4.56
CA GLN A 161 0.72 -8.87 -5.59
C GLN A 161 0.51 -9.56 -6.93
N ILE A 162 0.14 -8.78 -7.95
CA ILE A 162 0.10 -9.22 -9.35
C ILE A 162 1.15 -8.45 -10.12
N GLU A 163 1.96 -9.16 -10.89
CA GLU A 163 2.91 -8.57 -11.83
C GLU A 163 2.38 -8.68 -13.26
N TYR A 164 2.22 -7.53 -13.93
CA TYR A 164 1.65 -7.43 -15.27
C TYR A 164 2.50 -8.12 -16.34
N VAL A 165 3.81 -8.17 -16.14
CA VAL A 165 4.77 -8.67 -17.15
C VAL A 165 4.67 -10.19 -17.31
N PHE A 166 4.40 -10.92 -16.24
CA PHE A 166 4.55 -12.38 -16.23
C PHE A 166 3.25 -13.16 -16.48
N HIS A 167 2.09 -12.49 -16.54
CA HIS A 167 0.77 -13.16 -16.61
C HIS A 167 0.59 -14.25 -15.54
N ASP A 168 1.33 -14.13 -14.44
CA ASP A 168 1.35 -15.14 -13.38
C ASP A 168 0.15 -15.00 -12.45
N ARG A 169 -0.14 -16.08 -11.74
CA ARG A 169 -1.15 -16.09 -10.67
C ARG A 169 -0.76 -15.07 -9.60
N PRO A 170 -1.72 -14.38 -8.97
CA PRO A 170 -1.41 -13.46 -7.87
C PRO A 170 -0.63 -14.18 -6.78
N LEU A 171 0.49 -13.59 -6.37
CA LEU A 171 1.30 -14.08 -5.27
C LEU A 171 0.73 -13.51 -3.97
N ARG A 172 0.39 -14.37 -3.00
CA ARG A 172 0.04 -13.89 -1.66
C ARG A 172 1.31 -13.42 -0.99
N VAL A 173 1.42 -12.12 -0.77
CA VAL A 173 2.59 -11.47 -0.15
C VAL A 173 2.40 -11.21 1.33
N TYR A 174 1.17 -10.99 1.81
CA TYR A 174 0.91 -10.84 3.25
C TYR A 174 -0.41 -11.49 3.65
N LYS A 175 -0.52 -11.91 4.91
CA LYS A 175 -1.78 -12.48 5.42
C LYS A 175 -2.84 -11.42 5.72
N SER A 176 -2.44 -10.17 5.97
CA SER A 176 -3.34 -9.03 6.13
C SER A 176 -2.64 -7.67 5.94
N LEU A 177 -3.40 -6.56 5.95
CA LEU A 177 -2.80 -5.22 5.99
C LEU A 177 -2.04 -5.03 7.31
N THR A 178 -2.60 -5.49 8.43
CA THR A 178 -1.91 -5.42 9.73
C THR A 178 -0.57 -6.14 9.68
N SER A 179 -0.49 -7.34 9.08
CA SER A 179 0.78 -8.06 9.00
C SER A 179 1.80 -7.35 8.13
N MET A 180 1.38 -6.80 7.00
CA MET A 180 2.24 -6.00 6.11
C MET A 180 2.79 -4.76 6.81
N ILE A 181 1.92 -3.94 7.40
CA ILE A 181 2.35 -2.71 8.08
C ILE A 181 3.21 -3.03 9.32
N SER A 182 2.89 -4.09 10.07
CA SER A 182 3.72 -4.51 11.22
C SER A 182 5.12 -4.96 10.79
N THR A 183 5.24 -5.67 9.65
CA THR A 183 6.56 -6.02 9.08
C THR A 183 7.35 -4.75 8.76
N ILE A 184 6.72 -3.77 8.08
CA ILE A 184 7.38 -2.54 7.67
C ILE A 184 7.82 -1.71 8.89
N ALA A 185 6.95 -1.56 9.89
CA ALA A 185 7.25 -0.80 11.10
C ALA A 185 8.42 -1.41 11.88
N GLU A 186 8.46 -2.74 12.06
CA GLU A 186 9.59 -3.39 12.74
C GLU A 186 10.89 -3.29 11.94
N CYS A 187 10.82 -3.28 10.60
CA CYS A 187 11.99 -3.02 9.76
C CYS A 187 12.53 -1.60 9.92
N CYS A 188 11.66 -0.61 10.17
CA CYS A 188 12.07 0.76 10.50
C CYS A 188 12.72 0.83 11.89
N GLU A 189 12.08 0.22 12.89
CA GLU A 189 12.56 0.19 14.28
C GLU A 189 13.92 -0.50 14.40
N SER A 190 14.12 -1.56 13.63
CA SER A 190 15.33 -2.39 13.65
C SER A 190 16.43 -1.88 12.71
N ASP A 191 16.27 -0.67 12.14
CA ASP A 191 17.23 -0.05 11.20
C ASP A 191 17.51 -0.95 9.97
N LEU A 192 16.56 -1.81 9.59
CA LEU A 192 16.70 -2.65 8.39
C LEU A 192 16.49 -1.80 7.12
N TYR A 193 15.62 -0.80 7.24
CA TYR A 193 15.30 0.16 6.20
C TYR A 193 16.05 1.47 6.37
N LYS A 194 16.62 1.95 5.26
CA LYS A 194 17.29 3.24 5.16
C LYS A 194 16.59 4.08 4.10
N LEU A 195 16.42 5.37 4.36
CA LEU A 195 15.99 6.31 3.34
C LEU A 195 17.20 6.75 2.53
N ILE A 196 17.15 6.50 1.23
CA ILE A 196 18.17 6.90 0.28
C ILE A 196 17.59 8.02 -0.56
N ARG A 197 18.37 9.09 -0.68
CA ARG A 197 18.07 10.19 -1.59
C ARG A 197 18.36 9.76 -3.02
N ASP A 198 17.41 9.96 -3.91
CA ASP A 198 17.60 9.84 -5.36
C ASP A 198 18.30 11.12 -5.85
N ASP A 199 19.62 11.06 -5.95
CA ASP A 199 20.46 12.16 -6.46
C ASP A 199 20.57 12.10 -8.00
N ASP A 200 19.45 11.91 -8.69
CA ASP A 200 19.40 12.04 -10.15
C ASP A 200 19.52 13.52 -10.51
N ASP A 201 20.72 13.94 -10.93
CA ASP A 201 21.08 15.33 -11.30
C ASP A 201 20.17 15.93 -12.39
N GLU A 202 19.41 15.10 -13.14
CA GLU A 202 18.44 15.55 -14.13
C GLU A 202 17.06 15.89 -13.54
N LYS A 203 16.78 15.49 -12.30
CA LYS A 203 15.53 15.81 -11.60
C LYS A 203 15.76 17.03 -10.71
N GLU A 204 14.93 18.06 -10.86
CA GLU A 204 14.88 19.20 -9.91
C GLU A 204 14.30 18.81 -8.53
N GLU A 205 13.93 17.54 -8.36
CA GLU A 205 13.11 17.00 -7.27
C GLU A 205 13.97 16.24 -6.24
N MET A 206 13.69 16.43 -4.94
CA MET A 206 14.28 15.59 -3.90
C MET A 206 13.35 14.41 -3.61
N PHE A 207 13.65 13.26 -4.20
CA PHE A 207 12.99 11.99 -3.86
C PHE A 207 13.82 11.20 -2.86
N PHE A 208 13.12 10.56 -1.94
CA PHE A 208 13.67 9.57 -1.03
C PHE A 208 12.93 8.26 -1.25
N TYR A 209 13.66 7.17 -1.28
CA TYR A 209 13.10 5.83 -1.31
C TYR A 209 13.67 5.00 -0.17
N ILE A 210 12.90 4.03 0.29
CA ILE A 210 13.41 3.04 1.23
C ILE A 210 14.30 2.05 0.48
N LYS A 211 15.46 1.77 1.05
CA LYS A 211 16.28 0.63 0.67
C LYS A 211 16.48 -0.29 1.87
N LEU A 212 16.24 -1.58 1.66
CA LEU A 212 16.68 -2.63 2.56
C LEU A 212 18.21 -2.78 2.45
N ASP A 213 18.89 -2.77 3.59
CA ASP A 213 20.30 -3.09 3.65
C ASP A 213 20.53 -4.55 3.21
N GLU A 214 21.32 -4.77 2.16
CA GLU A 214 21.55 -6.09 1.56
C GLU A 214 22.16 -7.07 2.56
N GLU A 215 22.96 -6.58 3.51
CA GLU A 215 23.54 -7.41 4.57
C GLU A 215 22.50 -7.81 5.64
N LYS A 216 21.36 -7.11 5.68
CA LYS A 216 20.28 -7.33 6.65
C LYS A 216 19.08 -8.09 6.07
N GLN A 217 19.18 -8.63 4.85
CA GLN A 217 18.09 -9.37 4.20
C GLN A 217 17.57 -10.56 5.02
N GLU A 218 18.43 -11.30 5.71
CA GLU A 218 17.97 -12.45 6.50
C GLU A 218 17.18 -12.01 7.75
N ALA A 219 17.57 -10.88 8.36
CA ALA A 219 16.82 -10.29 9.46
C ALA A 219 15.43 -9.84 9.00
N GLU A 220 15.33 -9.22 7.82
CA GLU A 220 14.05 -8.81 7.24
C GLU A 220 13.14 -10.02 6.94
N LYS A 221 13.71 -11.12 6.43
CA LYS A 221 12.95 -12.38 6.26
C LYS A 221 12.43 -12.94 7.57
N ASP A 222 13.19 -12.84 8.65
CA ASP A 222 12.77 -13.30 9.98
C ASP A 222 11.64 -12.43 10.54
N THR A 223 11.73 -11.11 10.37
CA THR A 223 10.63 -10.18 10.66
C THR A 223 9.39 -10.49 9.79
N TYR A 224 9.57 -10.75 8.50
CA TYR A 224 8.49 -11.15 7.60
C TYR A 224 7.82 -12.45 8.07
N LYS A 225 8.59 -13.50 8.41
CA LYS A 225 8.07 -14.78 8.92
C LYS A 225 7.31 -14.60 10.24
N LYS A 226 7.79 -13.74 11.15
CA LYS A 226 7.13 -13.44 12.43
C LYS A 226 5.69 -12.97 12.23
N TYR A 227 5.45 -12.08 11.26
CA TYR A 227 4.11 -11.53 11.00
C TYR A 227 3.28 -12.34 10.01
N ASN A 228 3.89 -13.16 9.16
CA ASN A 228 3.19 -13.86 8.07
C ASN A 228 3.16 -15.39 8.21
N SER A 229 3.66 -15.95 9.32
CA SER A 229 3.42 -17.34 9.71
C SER A 229 1.98 -17.63 10.13
#